data_AF-A0A1I2DDW7-F1
#
_entry.id   AF-A0A1I2DDW7-F1
#
_cell.length_a   1.000
_cell.length_b   1.000
_cell.length_c   1.000
_cell.angle_alpha   90.00
_cell.angle_beta   90.00
_cell.angle_gamma   90.00
#
_symmetry.space_group_name_H-M   'P 1'
#
loop_
_entity.id
_entity.type
_entity.pdbx_description
1 polymer ?
#
loop_
_entity_poly.entity_id
_entity_poly.type
_entity_poly.pdbx_seq_one_letter_code
_entity_poly.pdbx_strand_id
1 'polypeptide(L)'
;MYSETPYGLPRPTLDDARAAVHRVHAEDGPRVWSHLVRTAGLDGSADTSEGLERMLAAMHDADPISRLCALALRIRVTSHTQLTLLTRELS
;
A
#
# COMPACT_ATOMS: atom_id res chain seq x y z
N MET A 1 1.77 -20.19 -13.18
CA MET A 1 1.90 -18.98 -14.03
C MET A 1 2.61 -17.94 -13.19
N TYR A 2 3.93 -17.86 -13.28
CA TYR A 2 4.71 -16.88 -12.52
C TYR A 2 4.53 -15.53 -13.22
N SER A 3 3.88 -14.58 -12.55
CA SER A 3 3.81 -13.20 -13.03
C SER A 3 5.25 -12.67 -13.12
N GLU A 4 5.62 -12.07 -14.26
CA GLU A 4 6.90 -11.38 -14.47
C GLU A 4 6.98 -10.12 -13.58
N THR A 5 7.15 -10.30 -12.28
CA THR A 5 7.48 -9.22 -11.35
C THR A 5 8.98 -9.21 -11.13
N PRO A 6 9.65 -8.04 -11.12
CA PRO A 6 11.09 -7.95 -10.89
C PRO A 6 11.47 -8.72 -9.63
N TYR A 7 12.33 -9.73 -9.79
CA TYR A 7 12.83 -10.56 -8.69
C TYR A 7 11.73 -11.22 -7.81
N GLY A 8 10.52 -11.45 -8.35
CA GLY A 8 9.41 -12.05 -7.61
C GLY A 8 8.77 -11.14 -6.56
N LEU A 9 9.09 -9.83 -6.56
CA LEU A 9 8.53 -8.85 -5.64
C LEU A 9 7.37 -8.12 -6.32
N PRO A 10 6.10 -8.36 -5.94
CA PRO A 10 4.98 -7.63 -6.51
C PRO A 10 4.90 -6.20 -5.99
N ARG A 11 4.37 -5.28 -6.82
CA ARG A 11 4.05 -3.92 -6.39
C ARG A 11 2.94 -3.98 -5.33
N PRO A 12 3.08 -3.33 -4.17
CA PRO A 12 2.01 -3.24 -3.19
C PRO A 12 0.71 -2.67 -3.76
N THR A 13 -0.41 -3.13 -3.21
CA THR A 13 -1.79 -2.80 -3.59
C THR A 13 -2.58 -2.19 -2.42
N LEU A 14 -3.81 -1.70 -2.66
CA LEU A 14 -4.70 -1.31 -1.56
C LEU A 14 -5.07 -2.50 -0.66
N ASP A 15 -5.10 -3.71 -1.21
CA ASP A 15 -5.33 -4.93 -0.42
C ASP A 15 -4.19 -5.23 0.55
N ASP A 16 -2.94 -4.97 0.17
CA ASP A 16 -1.80 -5.07 1.09
C ASP A 16 -1.91 -4.07 2.24
N ALA A 17 -2.36 -2.85 1.95
CA ALA A 17 -2.61 -1.81 2.94
C ALA A 17 -3.74 -2.22 3.90
N ARG A 18 -4.86 -2.69 3.35
CA ARG A 18 -5.99 -3.22 4.12
C ARG A 18 -5.55 -4.36 5.03
N ALA A 19 -4.86 -5.34 4.48
CA ALA A 19 -4.38 -6.48 5.25
C ALA A 19 -3.39 -6.07 6.36
N ALA A 20 -2.54 -5.06 6.11
CA ALA A 20 -1.66 -4.51 7.15
C ALA A 20 -2.46 -3.88 8.30
N VAL A 21 -3.43 -3.02 7.98
CA VAL A 21 -4.29 -2.36 8.98
C VAL A 21 -5.06 -3.38 9.82
N HIS A 22 -5.69 -4.38 9.19
CA HIS A 22 -6.41 -5.43 9.90
C HIS A 22 -5.50 -6.26 10.82
N ARG A 23 -4.26 -6.55 10.42
CA ARG A 23 -3.32 -7.31 11.25
C ARG A 23 -2.84 -6.52 12.47
N VAL A 24 -2.52 -5.24 12.31
CA VAL A 24 -1.87 -4.45 13.38
C VAL A 24 -2.86 -3.85 14.38
N HIS A 25 -4.11 -3.61 13.95
CA HIS A 25 -5.17 -3.07 14.81
C HIS A 25 -6.15 -4.13 15.31
N ALA A 26 -5.98 -5.40 14.90
CA ALA A 26 -6.80 -6.53 15.32
C ALA A 26 -8.32 -6.25 15.22
N GLU A 27 -9.03 -6.30 16.35
CA GLU A 27 -10.49 -6.09 16.42
C GLU A 27 -10.93 -4.70 15.96
N ASP A 28 -10.08 -3.68 16.14
CA ASP A 28 -10.35 -2.31 15.68
C ASP A 28 -10.03 -2.12 14.19
N GLY A 29 -9.38 -3.10 13.54
CA GLY A 29 -8.97 -3.05 12.14
C GLY A 29 -10.05 -2.61 11.16
N PRO A 30 -11.27 -3.20 11.17
CA PRO A 30 -12.35 -2.76 10.28
C PRO A 30 -12.76 -1.30 10.48
N ARG A 31 -12.77 -0.82 11.73
CA ARG A 31 -13.13 0.57 12.07
C ARG A 31 -12.05 1.54 11.60
N VAL A 32 -10.77 1.21 11.87
CA VAL A 32 -9.61 2.00 11.44
C VAL A 32 -9.57 2.06 9.91
N TRP A 33 -9.74 0.92 9.24
CA TRP A 33 -9.78 0.87 7.77
C TRP A 33 -10.88 1.75 7.19
N SER A 34 -12.10 1.66 7.73
CA SER A 34 -13.23 2.48 7.27
C SER A 34 -12.99 3.98 7.48
N HIS A 35 -12.28 4.36 8.56
CA HIS A 35 -11.86 5.74 8.76
C HIS A 35 -10.84 6.18 7.71
N LEU A 36 -9.80 5.38 7.47
CA LEU A 36 -8.75 5.66 6.49
C LEU A 36 -9.29 5.78 5.05
N VAL A 37 -10.22 4.90 4.64
CA VAL A 37 -10.88 4.96 3.33
C VAL A 37 -11.58 6.31 3.12
N ARG A 38 -12.29 6.79 4.14
CA ARG A 38 -12.94 8.12 4.08
C ARG A 38 -11.92 9.24 4.05
N THR A 39 -10.89 9.18 4.90
CA THR A 39 -9.83 10.20 4.94
C THR A 39 -9.07 10.30 3.61
N ALA A 40 -8.87 9.17 2.93
CA ALA A 40 -8.21 9.10 1.63
C ALA A 40 -9.13 9.49 0.43
N GLY A 41 -10.43 9.71 0.68
CA GLY A 41 -11.44 9.96 -0.37
C GLY A 41 -11.58 8.80 -1.35
N LEU A 42 -11.56 7.57 -0.84
CA LEU A 42 -11.63 6.33 -1.64
C LEU A 42 -13.02 5.68 -1.61
N ASP A 43 -14.01 6.35 -1.07
CA ASP A 43 -15.41 5.98 -1.13
C ASP A 43 -15.91 5.98 -2.58
N GLY A 44 -15.91 4.79 -3.20
CA GLY A 44 -16.37 4.58 -4.58
C GLY A 44 -15.27 4.63 -5.66
N SER A 45 -13.99 4.77 -5.28
CA SER A 45 -12.88 4.70 -6.24
C SER A 45 -12.37 3.26 -6.37
N ALA A 46 -12.27 2.78 -7.62
CA ALA A 46 -11.57 1.53 -7.91
C ALA A 46 -10.08 1.63 -7.54
N ASP A 47 -9.45 0.46 -7.33
CA ASP A 47 -8.04 0.28 -6.97
C ASP A 47 -7.10 0.81 -8.07
N THR A 48 -6.85 2.13 -8.05
CA THR A 48 -5.90 2.81 -8.95
C THR A 48 -4.57 3.03 -8.24
N SER A 49 -3.48 3.20 -9.00
CA SER A 49 -2.17 3.58 -8.43
C SER A 49 -2.25 4.84 -7.56
N GLU A 50 -3.08 5.81 -7.97
CA GLU A 50 -3.35 7.04 -7.21
C GLU A 50 -4.12 6.76 -5.91
N GLY A 51 -4.98 5.74 -5.90
CA GLY A 51 -5.70 5.30 -4.70
C GLY A 51 -4.77 4.82 -3.60
N LEU A 52 -3.74 4.03 -3.97
CA LEU A 52 -2.73 3.60 -3.01
C LEU A 52 -1.93 4.78 -2.45
N GLU A 53 -1.52 5.75 -3.27
CA GLU A 53 -0.77 6.92 -2.80
C GLU A 53 -1.58 7.76 -1.80
N ARG A 54 -2.87 8.01 -2.10
CA ARG A 54 -3.80 8.69 -1.19
C ARG A 54 -4.00 7.92 0.12
N MET A 55 -4.14 6.59 0.05
CA MET A 55 -4.21 5.74 1.25
C MET A 55 -2.93 5.81 2.08
N LEU A 56 -1.75 5.74 1.46
CA LEU A 56 -0.48 5.83 2.17
C LEU A 56 -0.27 7.20 2.82
N ALA A 57 -0.79 8.28 2.23
CA ALA A 57 -0.84 9.59 2.86
C ALA A 57 -1.76 9.58 4.09
N ALA A 58 -2.99 9.10 3.96
CA ALA A 58 -3.94 9.00 5.08
C ALA A 58 -3.41 8.14 6.24
N MET A 59 -2.76 7.01 5.95
CA MET A 59 -2.13 6.16 6.96
C MET A 59 -0.94 6.85 7.64
N HIS A 60 -0.18 7.68 6.91
CA HIS A 60 0.96 8.41 7.46
C HIS A 60 0.52 9.47 8.50
N ASP A 61 -0.60 10.12 8.24
CA ASP A 61 -1.15 11.20 9.08
C ASP A 61 -2.05 10.68 10.22
N ALA A 62 -2.34 9.37 10.22
CA ALA A 62 -3.11 8.71 11.27
C ALA A 62 -2.26 8.41 12.54
N ASP A 63 -2.62 7.37 13.27
CA ASP A 63 -1.92 6.93 14.47
C ASP A 63 -0.51 6.39 14.17
N PRO A 64 0.39 6.32 15.18
CA PRO A 64 1.77 5.88 14.98
C PRO A 64 1.92 4.48 14.36
N ILE A 65 1.00 3.54 14.61
CA ILE A 65 1.06 2.18 14.09
C ILE A 65 0.72 2.18 12.60
N SER A 66 -0.34 2.90 12.22
CA SER A 66 -0.71 3.11 10.81
C SER A 66 0.40 3.81 10.04
N ARG A 67 1.09 4.79 10.65
CA ARG A 67 2.23 5.48 10.05
C ARG A 67 3.39 4.53 9.72
N LEU A 68 3.73 3.62 10.62
CA LEU A 68 4.78 2.62 10.37
C LEU A 68 4.41 1.69 9.22
N CYS A 69 3.14 1.27 9.13
CA CYS A 69 2.66 0.49 8.01
C CYS A 69 2.77 1.25 6.69
N ALA A 70 2.43 2.55 6.68
CA ALA A 70 2.57 3.40 5.50
C ALA A 70 4.02 3.48 5.03
N LEU A 71 4.97 3.69 5.96
CA LEU A 71 6.40 3.74 5.65
C LEU A 71 6.90 2.41 5.05
N ALA A 72 6.53 1.28 5.65
CA ALA A 72 6.90 -0.03 5.14
C ALA A 72 6.38 -0.29 3.72
N LEU A 73 5.14 0.09 3.43
CA LEU A 73 4.55 -0.05 2.10
C LEU A 73 5.20 0.90 1.08
N ARG A 74 5.50 2.15 1.46
CA ARG A 74 6.24 3.10 0.62
C ARG A 74 7.62 2.55 0.22
N ILE A 75 8.36 1.96 1.17
CA ILE A 75 9.66 1.32 0.86
C ILE A 75 9.48 0.26 -0.21
N ARG A 76 8.49 -0.64 -0.06
CA ARG A 76 8.23 -1.71 -1.04
C ARG A 76 7.83 -1.18 -2.42
N VAL A 77 6.99 -0.13 -2.48
CA VAL A 77 6.65 0.53 -3.74
C VAL A 77 7.89 1.11 -4.40
N THR A 78 8.72 1.86 -3.65
CA THR A 78 9.95 2.45 -4.17
C THR A 78 10.92 1.37 -4.66
N SER A 79 11.14 0.32 -3.88
CA SER A 79 11.99 -0.81 -4.27
C SER A 79 11.49 -1.47 -5.55
N HIS A 80 10.18 -1.75 -5.65
CA HIS A 80 9.60 -2.31 -6.87
C HIS A 80 9.85 -1.41 -8.08
N THR A 81 9.62 -0.10 -7.95
CA THR A 81 9.85 0.87 -9.03
C THR A 81 11.30 0.86 -9.49
N GLN A 82 12.26 0.96 -8.56
CA GLN A 82 13.68 0.97 -8.90
C GLN A 82 14.13 -0.35 -9.55
N LEU A 83 13.67 -1.49 -9.03
CA LEU A 83 14.00 -2.80 -9.61
C LEU A 83 13.38 -2.98 -11.00
N THR A 84 12.14 -2.50 -11.22
CA THR A 84 11.49 -2.52 -12.53
C THR A 84 12.27 -1.70 -13.56
N LEU A 85 12.74 -0.52 -13.16
CA LEU A 85 13.54 0.34 -14.02
C LEU A 85 14.85 -0.35 -14.41
N LEU A 86 15.58 -0.90 -13.43
CA LEU A 86 16.83 -1.62 -13.67
C LEU A 86 16.64 -2.84 -14.59
N THR A 87 15.60 -3.64 -14.39
CA THR A 87 15.34 -4.81 -15.26
C THR A 87 15.10 -4.42 -16.71
N ARG A 88 14.47 -3.27 -16.96
CA ARG A 88 14.24 -2.75 -18.33
C ARG A 88 15.52 -2.26 -19.01
N GLU A 89 16.48 -1.72 -18.24
CA GLU A 89 17.77 -1.27 -18.76
C GLU A 89 18.71 -2.43 -19.12
N LEU A 90 18.52 -3.60 -18.50
CA LEU A 90 19.32 -4.79 -18.72
C LEU A 90 18.73 -5.76 -19.77
N SER A 91 17.54 -5.46 -20.31
CA SER A 91 16.85 -6.25 -21.34
C SER A 91 17.04 -5.65 -22.72
#